data_AF-A0A820NFQ0-F1
#
_entry.id   AF-A0A820NFQ0-F1
#
_cell.length_a   1.000
_cell.length_b   1.000
_cell.length_c   1.000
_cell.angle_alpha   90.00
_cell.angle_beta   90.00
_cell.angle_gamma   90.00
#
_symmetry.space_group_name_H-M   'P 1'
#
loop_
_entity.id
_entity.type
_entity.pdbx_description
1 polymer ?
#
loop_
_entity_poly.entity_id
_entity_poly.type
_entity_poly.pdbx_seq_one_letter_code
_entity_poly.pdbx_strand_id
1 'polypeptide(L)'
;SGRFRINEKICLSISGHHAETWTPTWGVRTALLAIIGFMETPGEGALGSLDYTPEERKKLAKRSVSYECPQCGRTNSEILLPLSEKSADAQKEAKELGNQINLVKVCSFYFIFEQRKT
;
A
#
# COMPACT_ATOMS: atom_id res chain seq x y z
N SER A 1 -3.61 -10.05 3.33
CA SER A 1 -2.63 -9.09 2.78
C SER A 1 -1.25 -9.72 2.82
N GLY A 2 -0.42 -9.53 1.77
CA GLY A 2 0.96 -10.03 1.74
C GLY A 2 2.02 -8.94 1.89
N ARG A 3 1.61 -7.71 2.20
CA ARG A 3 2.49 -6.52 2.19
C ARG A 3 2.44 -5.74 3.50
N PHE A 4 1.24 -5.45 3.96
CA PHE A 4 1.00 -4.77 5.23
C PHE A 4 0.16 -5.67 6.13
N ARG A 5 0.38 -5.58 7.45
CA ARG A 5 -0.51 -6.21 8.43
C ARG A 5 -1.92 -5.63 8.28
N ILE A 6 -2.92 -6.50 8.47
CA ILE A 6 -4.32 -6.08 8.47
C ILE A 6 -4.63 -5.32 9.77
N ASN A 7 -5.53 -4.33 9.69
CA ASN A 7 -5.98 -3.53 10.85
C ASN A 7 -4.85 -2.79 11.61
N GLU A 8 -3.75 -2.52 10.93
CA GLU A 8 -2.59 -1.82 11.48
C GLU A 8 -2.34 -0.52 10.73
N LYS A 9 -1.75 0.47 11.42
CA LYS A 9 -1.34 1.72 10.78
C LYS A 9 -0.14 1.43 9.88
N ILE A 10 -0.12 2.06 8.70
CA ILE A 10 1.01 2.02 7.77
C ILE A 10 1.60 3.42 7.63
N CYS A 11 2.92 3.50 7.50
CA CYS A 11 3.61 4.74 7.22
C CYS A 11 4.16 4.70 5.79
N LEU A 12 3.71 5.65 4.96
CA LEU A 12 4.17 5.86 3.58
C LEU A 12 4.62 7.32 3.42
N SER A 13 5.48 7.63 2.45
CA SER A 13 5.88 9.02 2.17
C SER A 13 4.72 9.94 1.74
N ILE A 14 3.53 9.36 1.50
CA ILE A 14 2.27 10.05 1.18
C ILE A 14 1.40 10.35 2.41
N SER A 15 1.72 9.75 3.54
CA SER A 15 1.05 10.01 4.81
C SER A 15 1.66 11.26 5.45
N GLY A 16 0.89 11.99 6.28
CA GLY A 16 1.32 13.24 6.93
C GLY A 16 2.50 13.11 7.91
N HIS A 17 3.17 11.96 7.93
CA HIS A 17 4.36 11.65 8.72
C HIS A 17 5.66 12.17 8.08
N HIS A 18 5.61 12.69 6.84
CA HIS A 18 6.73 13.31 6.13
C HIS A 18 6.31 14.69 5.56
N ALA A 19 6.48 15.76 6.36
CA ALA A 19 6.13 17.12 5.93
C ALA A 19 6.92 17.60 4.68
N GLU A 20 8.04 16.95 4.38
CA GLU A 20 8.93 17.24 3.25
C GLU A 20 8.45 16.67 1.91
N THR A 21 7.69 15.57 1.92
CA THR A 21 7.13 14.94 0.69
C THR A 21 5.63 15.07 0.58
N TRP A 22 4.96 15.33 1.69
CA TRP A 22 3.53 15.51 1.70
C TRP A 22 3.16 16.79 0.94
N THR A 23 2.40 16.63 -0.13
CA THR A 23 1.95 17.76 -0.96
C THR A 23 0.43 17.88 -0.87
N PRO A 24 -0.14 19.03 -0.48
CA PRO A 24 -1.60 19.20 -0.33
C PRO A 24 -2.36 19.09 -1.66
N THR A 25 -1.65 19.09 -2.80
CA THR A 25 -2.20 18.89 -4.14
C THR A 25 -2.44 17.42 -4.47
N TRP A 26 -1.98 16.47 -3.63
CA TRP A 26 -2.22 15.05 -3.85
C TRP A 26 -3.69 14.73 -3.57
N GLY A 27 -4.49 14.71 -4.64
CA GLY A 27 -5.85 14.23 -4.59
C GLY A 27 -5.93 12.74 -4.27
N VAL A 28 -7.14 12.28 -3.92
CA VAL A 28 -7.43 10.87 -3.57
C VAL A 28 -6.91 9.90 -4.64
N ARG A 29 -7.04 10.25 -5.93
CA ARG A 29 -6.52 9.45 -7.04
C ARG A 29 -5.00 9.22 -6.96
N THR A 30 -4.22 10.28 -6.76
CA THR A 30 -2.77 10.21 -6.68
C THR A 30 -2.32 9.41 -5.46
N ALA A 31 -3.01 9.58 -4.32
CA ALA A 31 -2.76 8.78 -3.13
C ALA A 31 -3.00 7.28 -3.37
N LEU A 32 -4.07 6.91 -4.06
CA LEU A 32 -4.36 5.52 -4.42
C LEU A 32 -3.29 4.95 -5.37
N LEU A 33 -2.87 5.70 -6.39
CA LEU A 33 -1.80 5.28 -7.30
C LEU A 33 -0.48 5.06 -6.55
N ALA A 34 -0.13 5.95 -5.63
CA ALA A 34 1.06 5.80 -4.81
C ALA A 34 0.98 4.53 -3.94
N ILE A 35 -0.17 4.26 -3.30
CA ILE A 35 -0.39 3.02 -2.53
C ILE A 35 -0.20 1.79 -3.42
N ILE A 36 -0.77 1.78 -4.63
CA ILE A 36 -0.59 0.67 -5.58
C ILE A 36 0.90 0.47 -5.92
N GLY A 37 1.63 1.56 -6.19
CA GLY A 37 3.08 1.51 -6.44
C GLY A 37 3.86 0.91 -5.26
N PHE A 38 3.52 1.30 -4.03
CA PHE A 38 4.14 0.76 -2.81
C PHE A 38 3.81 -0.71 -2.54
N MET A 39 2.74 -1.25 -3.13
CA MET A 39 2.42 -2.67 -3.01
C MET A 39 3.36 -3.54 -3.82
N GLU A 40 4.12 -2.99 -4.77
CA GLU A 40 5.08 -3.73 -5.61
C GLU A 40 6.52 -3.69 -5.06
N THR A 41 6.85 -2.76 -4.16
CA THR A 41 8.21 -2.58 -3.62
C THR A 41 8.51 -3.54 -2.45
N PRO A 42 9.74 -3.61 -1.91
CA PRO A 42 10.08 -4.31 -0.64
C PRO A 42 9.74 -3.46 0.60
N GLY A 43 9.50 -4.12 1.76
CA GLY A 43 8.85 -3.48 2.92
C GLY A 43 9.79 -2.54 3.68
N GLU A 44 11.07 -2.90 3.66
CA GLU A 44 12.20 -2.10 4.15
C GLU A 44 11.97 -1.46 5.53
N GLY A 45 11.31 -2.19 6.43
CA GLY A 45 11.06 -1.74 7.80
C GLY A 45 10.01 -0.65 7.94
N ALA A 46 9.18 -0.41 6.92
CA ALA A 46 8.03 0.48 7.04
C ALA A 46 7.09 -0.02 8.16
N LEU A 47 6.46 0.91 8.88
CA LEU A 47 5.52 0.56 9.95
C LEU A 47 4.42 -0.36 9.39
N GLY A 48 4.25 -1.52 10.02
CA GLY A 48 3.27 -2.51 9.62
C GLY A 48 3.63 -3.33 8.37
N SER A 49 4.85 -3.22 7.82
CA SER A 49 5.28 -4.03 6.67
C SER A 49 5.42 -5.51 7.02
N LEU A 50 5.23 -6.35 6.01
CA LEU A 50 5.45 -7.80 6.01
C LEU A 50 6.43 -8.15 4.90
N ASP A 51 7.39 -9.03 5.20
CA ASP A 51 8.42 -9.49 4.26
C ASP A 51 8.16 -10.95 3.85
N TYR A 52 7.05 -11.17 3.16
CA TYR A 52 6.71 -12.47 2.57
C TYR A 52 7.44 -12.69 1.26
N THR A 53 7.70 -13.95 0.94
CA THR A 53 8.31 -14.33 -0.34
C THR A 53 7.41 -13.92 -1.52
N PRO A 54 7.98 -13.62 -2.71
CA PRO A 54 7.20 -13.36 -3.91
C PRO A 54 6.17 -14.46 -4.22
N GLU A 55 6.50 -15.71 -3.92
CA GLU A 55 5.66 -16.89 -4.11
C GLU A 55 4.44 -16.86 -3.19
N GLU A 56 4.64 -16.56 -1.91
CA GLU A 56 3.54 -16.42 -0.94
C GLU A 56 2.64 -15.22 -1.29
N ARG A 57 3.23 -14.10 -1.71
CA ARG A 57 2.49 -12.92 -2.17
C ARG A 57 1.59 -13.26 -3.37
N LYS A 58 2.10 -14.02 -4.35
CA LYS A 58 1.31 -14.51 -5.49
C LYS A 58 0.18 -15.43 -5.04
N LYS A 59 0.42 -16.34 -4.09
CA LYS A 59 -0.64 -17.20 -3.53
C LYS A 59 -1.73 -16.39 -2.83
N LEU A 60 -1.36 -15.38 -2.05
CA LEU A 60 -2.30 -14.49 -1.35
C LEU A 60 -3.10 -13.63 -2.33
N ALA A 61 -2.49 -13.13 -3.41
CA ALA A 61 -3.18 -12.37 -4.45
C ALA A 61 -4.23 -13.22 -5.19
N LYS A 62 -3.93 -14.51 -5.46
CA LYS A 62 -4.94 -15.42 -6.03
C LYS A 62 -6.11 -15.65 -5.07
N ARG A 63 -5.81 -15.83 -3.78
CA ARG A 63 -6.82 -16.04 -2.72
C ARG A 63 -7.67 -14.80 -2.44
N SER A 64 -7.19 -13.58 -2.73
CA SER A 64 -7.95 -12.37 -2.44
C SER A 64 -9.17 -12.20 -3.33
N VAL A 65 -9.23 -12.85 -4.49
CA VAL A 65 -10.41 -12.77 -5.37
C VAL A 65 -11.65 -13.36 -4.71
N SER A 66 -11.49 -14.51 -4.05
CA SER A 66 -12.57 -15.21 -3.33
C SER A 66 -12.66 -14.81 -1.85
N TYR A 67 -12.02 -13.72 -1.44
CA TYR A 67 -12.11 -13.25 -0.06
C TYR A 67 -13.52 -12.71 0.22
N GLU A 68 -14.13 -13.18 1.30
CA GLU A 68 -15.43 -12.72 1.78
C GLU A 68 -15.25 -11.75 2.95
N CYS A 69 -15.93 -10.61 2.87
CA CYS A 69 -15.93 -9.63 3.95
C CYS A 69 -16.76 -10.15 5.14
N PRO A 70 -16.18 -10.29 6.34
CA PRO A 70 -16.92 -10.81 7.50
C PRO A 70 -18.03 -9.87 8.00
N GLN A 71 -18.05 -8.61 7.56
CA GLN A 71 -19.08 -7.64 7.97
C GLN A 71 -20.28 -7.57 7.01
N CYS A 72 -20.05 -7.66 5.70
CA CYS A 72 -21.12 -7.52 4.71
C CYS A 72 -21.44 -8.81 3.95
N GLY A 73 -20.67 -9.90 4.16
CA GLY A 73 -20.88 -11.21 3.54
C GLY A 73 -20.64 -11.26 2.03
N ARG A 74 -20.15 -10.18 1.43
CA ARG A 74 -19.87 -10.12 -0.01
C ARG A 74 -18.44 -10.51 -0.32
N THR A 75 -18.25 -11.13 -1.47
CA THR A 75 -16.92 -11.51 -1.96
C THR A 75 -16.28 -10.37 -2.76
N ASN A 76 -14.94 -10.34 -2.82
CA ASN A 76 -14.24 -9.38 -3.66
C ASN A 76 -14.62 -9.53 -5.15
N SER A 77 -14.88 -10.74 -5.63
CA SER A 77 -15.37 -10.99 -7.00
C SER A 77 -16.73 -10.35 -7.30
N GLU A 78 -17.58 -10.13 -6.29
CA GLU A 78 -18.89 -9.47 -6.47
C GLU A 78 -18.78 -7.95 -6.43
N ILE A 79 -17.81 -7.41 -5.70
CA ILE A 79 -17.66 -5.97 -5.47
C ILE A 79 -16.77 -5.33 -6.53
N LEU A 80 -15.70 -6.02 -6.95
CA LEU A 80 -14.71 -5.47 -7.87
C LEU A 80 -15.21 -5.54 -9.31
N LEU A 81 -14.92 -4.48 -10.06
CA LEU A 81 -15.14 -4.47 -11.50
C LEU A 81 -14.17 -5.44 -12.21
N PRO A 82 -14.55 -5.99 -13.37
CA PRO A 82 -13.63 -6.77 -14.19
C PRO A 82 -12.38 -5.97 -14.55
N LEU A 83 -11.25 -6.66 -14.63
CA LEU A 83 -10.01 -6.07 -15.13
C LEU A 83 -10.22 -5.60 -16.58
N SER A 84 -9.77 -4.39 -16.87
CA SER A 84 -9.89 -3.73 -18.18
C SER A 84 -8.58 -3.05 -18.56
N GLU A 85 -8.44 -2.59 -19.80
CA GLU A 85 -7.27 -1.82 -20.26
C GLU A 85 -6.97 -0.64 -19.34
N LYS A 86 -8.01 0.06 -18.85
CA LYS A 86 -7.89 1.15 -17.87
C LYS A 86 -7.19 0.73 -16.58
N SER A 87 -7.39 -0.51 -16.14
CA SER A 87 -6.71 -1.04 -14.94
C SER A 87 -5.23 -1.33 -15.19
N ALA A 88 -4.86 -1.73 -16.41
CA ALA A 88 -3.47 -1.93 -16.80
C ALA A 88 -2.73 -0.59 -16.90
N ASP A 89 -3.36 0.43 -17.49
CA ASP A 89 -2.82 1.78 -17.57
C ASP A 89 -2.60 2.39 -16.18
N ALA A 90 -3.58 2.26 -15.29
CA ALA A 90 -3.47 2.72 -13.91
C ALA A 90 -2.34 2.00 -13.15
N GLN A 91 -2.13 0.71 -13.41
CA GLN A 91 -1.05 -0.05 -12.78
C GLN A 91 0.33 0.38 -13.31
N LYS A 92 0.44 0.69 -14.61
CA LYS A 92 1.65 1.27 -15.19
C LYS A 92 1.96 2.64 -14.58
N GLU A 93 0.96 3.52 -14.50
CA GLU A 93 1.09 4.84 -13.89
C GLU A 93 1.51 4.74 -12.41
N ALA A 94 0.87 3.84 -11.64
CA ALA A 94 1.21 3.59 -10.25
C ALA A 94 2.67 3.12 -10.08
N LYS A 95 3.15 2.26 -10.98
CA LYS A 95 4.53 1.79 -10.99
C LYS A 95 5.52 2.91 -11.26
N GLU A 96 5.23 3.76 -12.24
CA GLU A 96 6.05 4.94 -12.57
C GLU A 96 6.10 5.92 -11.39
N LEU A 97 4.95 6.20 -10.77
CA LEU A 97 4.85 7.06 -9.61
C LEU A 97 5.57 6.47 -8.39
N GLY A 98 5.40 5.16 -8.13
CA GLY A 98 6.10 4.45 -7.05
C GLY A 98 7.62 4.57 -7.17
N ASN A 99 8.17 4.46 -8.37
CA ASN A 99 9.61 4.66 -8.62
C ASN A 99 10.07 6.09 -8.32
N GLN A 100 9.25 7.10 -8.63
CA GLN A 100 9.57 8.51 -8.33
C GLN A 100 9.51 8.80 -6.83
N ILE A 101 8.55 8.18 -6.13
CA ILE A 101 8.31 8.40 -4.69
C ILE A 101 9.28 7.58 -3.80
N ASN A 102 9.79 6.44 -4.27
CA ASN A 102 10.75 5.58 -3.54
C ASN A 102 12.10 6.24 -3.19
N LEU A 103 12.39 7.44 -3.70
CA LEU A 103 13.63 8.17 -3.40
C LEU A 103 13.65 8.82 -2.00
N VAL A 104 12.62 8.65 -1.17
CA VAL A 104 12.54 9.29 0.15
C VAL A 104 12.49 8.24 1.25
N LYS A 105 13.55 8.23 2.07
CA LYS A 105 13.86 7.28 3.15
C LYS A 105 12.63 6.84 3.94
N VAL A 106 12.40 5.54 3.91
CA VAL A 106 11.44 4.84 4.78
C VAL A 106 11.76 5.16 6.25
N CYS A 107 10.70 5.46 6.99
CA CYS A 107 10.65 6.08 8.32
C CYS A 107 11.64 5.51 9.37
N SER A 108 12.90 5.94 9.34
CA SER A 108 13.89 5.57 10.38
C SER A 108 13.74 6.38 11.68
N PHE A 109 12.94 7.45 11.70
CA PHE A 109 12.88 8.39 12.83
C PHE A 109 11.71 8.19 13.80
N TYR A 110 10.66 7.44 13.43
CA TYR A 110 9.43 7.40 14.23
C TYR A 110 9.49 6.45 15.44
N PHE A 111 10.41 5.47 15.45
CA PHE A 111 10.56 4.57 16.61
C PHE A 111 11.01 5.30 17.89
N ILE A 112 11.66 6.48 17.76
CA ILE A 112 12.14 7.26 18.92
C ILE A 112 11.05 8.16 19.52
N PHE A 113 10.04 8.59 18.74
CA PHE A 113 9.05 9.56 19.22
C PHE A 113 7.84 8.91 19.88
N GLU A 114 7.43 7.72 19.43
CA GLU A 114 6.24 7.04 19.97
C GLU A 114 6.53 6.31 21.32
N GLN A 115 7.79 5.98 21.60
CA GLN A 115 8.24 5.43 22.90
C GLN A 115 8.46 6.50 23.99
N ARG A 116 8.25 7.80 23.69
CA ARG A 116 8.34 8.90 24.68
C ARG A 116 6.98 9.47 25.10
N LYS A 117 5.88 8.95 24.57
CA LYS A 117 4.50 9.34 24.95
C LYS A 117 3.77 8.30 25.80
N THR A 118 4.50 7.33 26.33
CA THR A 118 4.10 6.44 27.43
C THR A 118 5.06 6.66 28.58
#